data_AF-A0A948S5Q6-F1
#
_entry.id   AF-A0A948S5Q6-F1
#
_cell.length_a   1.000
_cell.length_b   1.000
_cell.length_c   1.000
_cell.angle_alpha   90.00
_cell.angle_beta   90.00
_cell.angle_gamma   90.00
#
_symmetry.space_group_name_H-M   'P 1'
#
loop_
_entity.id
_entity.type
_entity.pdbx_description
1 polymer ?
#
loop_
_entity_poly.entity_id
_entity_poly.type
_entity_poly.pdbx_seq_one_letter_code
_entity_poly.pdbx_strand_id
1 'polypeptide(L)'
;MRVFLIGGLVLLGLSQALANERHTPRVIRIHETISQQTLERLRMNLIGFHNSDPFPAGLIVLLDSAGGDGQTAMQIGRMFRQHRAHVFVSRRCDSACVFVLMGGIVRAATPGSVGVHASRLTMMTRDGKVTQEIDASRNLGHAYRLTSFNTEARQYLQAMGIGHGILDVMLAQPANRLYKLSATDLNRYQVNGIDPAYLRQRIADLVERGDIPAIDPSTFARRTLAIPRQCGDAIRTDHGLVRCYQQTLRGLPH
;
A
#
# COMPACT_ATOMS: atom_id res chain seq x y z
N MET A 1 -9.98 -59.67 25.97
CA MET A 1 -10.12 -58.82 24.77
C MET A 1 -10.51 -57.41 25.22
N ARG A 2 -9.56 -56.47 25.29
CA ARG A 2 -9.81 -55.02 25.40
C ARG A 2 -8.64 -54.32 24.70
N VAL A 3 -8.87 -53.92 23.45
CA VAL A 3 -7.97 -53.08 22.68
C VAL A 3 -8.41 -51.64 22.93
N PHE A 4 -7.53 -50.82 23.50
CA PHE A 4 -7.72 -49.37 23.60
C PHE A 4 -7.20 -48.71 22.32
N LEU A 5 -8.08 -48.06 21.56
CA LEU A 5 -7.70 -47.12 20.52
C LEU A 5 -7.25 -45.80 21.18
N ILE A 6 -5.96 -45.48 21.06
CA ILE A 6 -5.44 -44.12 21.30
C ILE A 6 -4.97 -43.60 19.94
N GLY A 7 -5.82 -42.83 19.26
CA GLY A 7 -5.50 -42.31 17.94
C GLY A 7 -6.58 -41.38 17.42
N GLY A 8 -6.72 -40.20 18.03
CA GLY A 8 -7.73 -39.23 17.58
C GLY A 8 -7.43 -37.75 17.83
N LEU A 9 -6.47 -37.41 18.69
CA LEU A 9 -6.34 -36.01 19.15
C LEU A 9 -5.40 -35.11 18.35
N VAL A 10 -4.57 -35.64 17.45
CA VAL A 10 -3.50 -34.85 16.80
C VAL A 10 -3.95 -34.21 15.47
N LEU A 11 -4.88 -34.80 14.71
CA LEU A 11 -5.31 -34.25 13.41
C LEU A 11 -6.22 -33.01 13.49
N LEU A 12 -6.98 -32.86 14.58
CA LEU A 12 -7.90 -31.73 14.78
C LEU A 12 -7.14 -30.41 15.06
N GLY A 13 -6.00 -30.47 15.76
CA GLY A 13 -5.21 -29.29 16.12
C GLY A 13 -4.50 -28.65 14.92
N LEU A 14 -3.95 -29.45 14.00
CA LEU A 14 -3.30 -28.94 12.78
C LEU A 14 -4.30 -28.29 11.81
N SER A 15 -5.50 -28.84 11.66
CA SER A 15 -6.52 -28.29 10.77
C SER A 15 -7.03 -26.92 11.24
N GLN A 16 -7.19 -26.74 12.55
CA GLN A 16 -7.59 -25.46 13.12
C GLN A 16 -6.47 -24.42 13.07
N ALA A 17 -5.22 -24.78 13.33
CA ALA A 17 -4.08 -23.88 13.19
C ALA A 17 -3.89 -23.39 11.75
N LEU A 18 -3.99 -24.29 10.77
CA LEU A 18 -3.92 -23.98 9.33
C LEU A 18 -5.15 -23.23 8.79
N ALA A 19 -6.30 -23.29 9.48
CA ALA A 19 -7.47 -22.47 9.17
C ALA A 19 -7.37 -21.08 9.81
N ASN A 20 -6.78 -20.98 11.01
CA ASN A 20 -6.60 -19.73 11.74
C ASN A 20 -5.55 -18.82 11.07
N GLU A 21 -4.50 -19.38 10.46
CA GLU A 21 -3.54 -18.62 9.65
C GLU A 21 -4.18 -17.94 8.41
N ARG A 22 -5.30 -18.48 7.88
CA ARG A 22 -5.98 -17.89 6.71
C ARG A 22 -6.86 -16.68 7.04
N HIS A 23 -6.94 -16.31 8.32
CA HIS A 23 -7.77 -15.23 8.83
C HIS A 23 -6.97 -14.13 9.54
N THR A 24 -5.64 -14.19 9.52
CA THR A 24 -4.81 -13.14 10.12
C THR A 24 -4.39 -12.09 9.09
N PRO A 25 -4.40 -10.80 9.45
CA PRO A 25 -3.84 -9.75 8.61
C PRO A 25 -2.38 -10.02 8.28
N ARG A 26 -2.01 -9.99 7.00
CA ARG A 26 -0.63 -9.99 6.55
C ARG A 26 -0.10 -8.56 6.51
N VAL A 27 0.96 -8.28 7.25
CA VAL A 27 1.62 -6.97 7.27
C VAL A 27 2.93 -7.04 6.49
N ILE A 28 3.12 -6.13 5.54
CA ILE A 28 4.36 -5.97 4.77
C ILE A 28 4.92 -4.57 5.04
N ARG A 29 6.23 -4.49 5.27
CA ARG A 29 6.94 -3.23 5.47
C ARG A 29 7.93 -3.02 4.32
N ILE A 30 7.92 -1.83 3.74
CA ILE A 30 8.88 -1.41 2.71
C ILE A 30 9.61 -0.18 3.24
N HIS A 31 10.87 -0.37 3.63
CA HIS A 31 11.73 0.69 4.17
C HIS A 31 12.93 0.98 3.25
N GLU A 32 13.15 0.14 2.26
CA GLU A 32 14.28 0.19 1.35
C GLU A 32 14.01 1.06 0.11
N THR A 33 15.05 1.22 -0.70
CA THR A 33 14.93 1.75 -2.06
C THR A 33 14.13 0.78 -2.92
N ILE A 34 13.13 1.30 -3.63
CA ILE A 34 12.30 0.49 -4.52
C ILE A 34 13.15 0.05 -5.72
N SER A 35 13.32 -1.26 -5.85
CA SER A 35 14.19 -1.87 -6.85
C SER A 35 13.60 -3.17 -7.38
N GLN A 36 14.21 -3.75 -8.42
CA GLN A 36 13.79 -5.06 -8.93
C GLN A 36 13.88 -6.16 -7.85
N GLN A 37 14.88 -6.08 -6.97
CA GLN A 37 14.98 -7.01 -5.83
C GLN A 37 13.81 -6.84 -4.84
N THR A 38 13.35 -5.60 -4.58
CA THR A 38 12.12 -5.35 -3.80
C THR A 38 10.93 -6.07 -4.42
N LEU A 39 10.73 -5.94 -5.73
CA LEU A 39 9.61 -6.57 -6.42
C LEU A 39 9.68 -8.10 -6.35
N GLU A 40 10.84 -8.69 -6.61
CA GLU A 40 11.04 -10.15 -6.54
C GLU A 40 10.77 -10.68 -5.13
N ARG A 41 11.30 -10.01 -4.10
CA ARG A 41 11.05 -10.33 -2.69
C ARG A 41 9.55 -10.27 -2.38
N LEU A 42 8.85 -9.22 -2.81
CA LEU A 42 7.41 -9.09 -2.56
C LEU A 42 6.59 -10.14 -3.30
N ARG A 43 6.96 -10.47 -4.55
CA ARG A 43 6.33 -11.58 -5.29
C ARG A 43 6.47 -12.88 -4.51
N MET A 44 7.67 -13.24 -4.08
CA MET A 44 7.91 -14.45 -3.28
C MET A 44 7.08 -14.47 -2.00
N ASN A 45 7.00 -13.35 -1.28
CA ASN A 45 6.18 -13.23 -0.07
C ASN A 45 4.67 -13.36 -0.31
N LEU A 46 4.20 -13.13 -1.53
CA LEU A 46 2.79 -13.19 -1.90
C LEU A 46 2.43 -14.44 -2.71
N ILE A 47 3.39 -15.34 -2.98
CA ILE A 47 3.08 -16.62 -3.63
C ILE A 47 2.06 -17.38 -2.78
N GLY A 48 0.97 -17.81 -3.43
CA GLY A 48 -0.12 -18.54 -2.78
C GLY A 48 -0.96 -17.71 -1.79
N PHE A 49 -0.68 -16.41 -1.63
CA PHE A 49 -1.48 -15.56 -0.76
C PHE A 49 -2.83 -15.26 -1.40
N HIS A 50 -3.90 -15.71 -0.75
CA HIS A 50 -5.27 -15.34 -1.09
C HIS A 50 -5.82 -14.40 -0.02
N ASN A 51 -6.24 -13.20 -0.44
CA ASN A 51 -6.82 -12.23 0.48
C ASN A 51 -8.29 -12.58 0.78
N SER A 52 -8.53 -13.27 1.90
CA SER A 52 -9.88 -13.51 2.48
C SER A 52 -10.50 -12.27 3.12
N ASP A 53 -9.76 -11.16 3.16
CA ASP A 53 -10.10 -9.88 3.75
C ASP A 53 -10.58 -9.99 5.22
N PRO A 54 -9.79 -10.57 6.15
CA PRO A 54 -10.12 -10.61 7.57
C PRO A 54 -10.23 -9.22 8.19
N PHE A 55 -10.83 -9.11 9.38
CA PHE A 55 -10.86 -7.87 10.15
C PHE A 55 -9.50 -7.59 10.82
N PRO A 56 -8.88 -6.40 10.65
CA PRO A 56 -9.41 -5.18 10.03
C PRO A 56 -9.15 -5.09 8.52
N ALA A 57 -8.15 -5.80 8.00
CA ALA A 57 -7.81 -5.90 6.58
C ALA A 57 -6.97 -7.17 6.34
N GLY A 58 -6.99 -7.72 5.12
CA GLY A 58 -6.19 -8.90 4.82
C GLY A 58 -4.72 -8.67 4.47
N LEU A 59 -4.42 -7.65 3.66
CA LEU A 59 -3.05 -7.26 3.34
C LEU A 59 -2.84 -5.79 3.69
N ILE A 60 -1.96 -5.51 4.65
CA ILE A 60 -1.60 -4.17 5.09
C ILE A 60 -0.14 -3.92 4.71
N VAL A 61 0.11 -2.82 4.01
CA VAL A 61 1.46 -2.41 3.59
C VAL A 61 1.80 -1.10 4.27
N LEU A 62 2.98 -1.04 4.90
CA LEU A 62 3.52 0.17 5.51
C LEU A 62 4.73 0.66 4.71
N LEU A 63 4.64 1.91 4.23
CA LEU A 63 5.63 2.56 3.40
C LEU A 63 6.48 3.54 4.20
N ASP A 64 7.78 3.38 4.03
CA ASP A 64 8.81 4.24 4.57
C ASP A 64 9.99 4.30 3.59
N SER A 65 9.79 4.90 2.42
CA SER A 65 10.78 4.86 1.34
C SER A 65 11.06 6.23 0.76
N ALA A 66 12.33 6.46 0.43
CA ALA A 66 12.77 7.64 -0.32
C ALA A 66 12.47 7.53 -1.83
N GLY A 67 11.96 6.37 -2.29
CA GLY A 67 11.69 6.10 -3.70
C GLY A 67 12.67 5.08 -4.29
N GLY A 68 12.94 5.19 -5.58
CA GLY A 68 13.72 4.22 -6.34
C GLY A 68 13.25 4.17 -7.80
N ASP A 69 13.16 2.98 -8.36
CA ASP A 69 12.75 2.77 -9.75
C ASP A 69 11.23 2.97 -9.92
N GLY A 70 10.86 3.90 -10.80
CA GLY A 70 9.45 4.25 -11.04
C GLY A 70 8.65 3.13 -11.71
N GLN A 71 9.24 2.36 -12.62
CA GLN A 71 8.54 1.27 -13.32
C GLN A 71 8.29 0.09 -12.38
N THR A 72 9.30 -0.30 -11.60
CA THR A 72 9.18 -1.27 -10.52
C THR A 72 8.12 -0.81 -9.52
N ALA A 73 8.11 0.46 -9.12
CA ALA A 73 7.10 0.97 -8.20
C ALA A 73 5.66 0.81 -8.74
N MET A 74 5.43 1.10 -10.02
CA MET A 74 4.12 0.87 -10.66
C MET A 74 3.78 -0.62 -10.74
N GLN A 75 4.75 -1.50 -10.98
CA GLN A 75 4.54 -2.96 -10.97
C GLN A 75 4.16 -3.47 -9.57
N ILE A 76 4.84 -2.99 -8.52
CA ILE A 76 4.49 -3.29 -7.13
C ILE A 76 3.08 -2.76 -6.81
N GLY A 77 2.77 -1.53 -7.23
CA GLY A 77 1.45 -0.94 -7.05
C GLY A 77 0.33 -1.75 -7.72
N ARG A 78 0.54 -2.22 -8.96
CA ARG A 78 -0.40 -3.14 -9.66
C ARG A 78 -0.60 -4.44 -8.89
N MET A 79 0.47 -5.03 -8.38
CA MET A 79 0.41 -6.25 -7.57
C MET A 79 -0.36 -6.03 -6.26
N PHE A 80 -0.15 -4.92 -5.56
CA PHE A 80 -0.90 -4.58 -4.35
C PHE A 80 -2.38 -4.32 -4.64
N ARG A 81 -2.70 -3.69 -5.77
CA ARG A 81 -4.08 -3.51 -6.22
C ARG A 81 -4.79 -4.85 -6.43
N GLN A 82 -4.14 -5.80 -7.11
CA GLN A 82 -4.67 -7.15 -7.34
C GLN A 82 -4.94 -7.90 -6.03
N HIS A 83 -4.09 -7.71 -5.02
CA HIS A 83 -4.25 -8.34 -3.70
C HIS A 83 -5.11 -7.52 -2.74
N ARG A 84 -5.84 -6.50 -3.21
CA ARG A 84 -6.73 -5.67 -2.38
C ARG A 84 -6.01 -5.10 -1.15
N ALA A 85 -4.78 -4.61 -1.33
CA ALA A 85 -3.95 -4.12 -0.24
C ALA A 85 -4.42 -2.78 0.33
N HIS A 86 -4.27 -2.64 1.65
CA HIS A 86 -4.37 -1.40 2.38
C HIS A 86 -2.96 -0.83 2.55
N VAL A 87 -2.66 0.29 1.92
CA VAL A 87 -1.30 0.84 1.82
C VAL A 87 -1.22 2.16 2.59
N PHE A 88 -0.39 2.20 3.62
CA PHE A 88 -0.25 3.34 4.52
C PHE A 88 1.18 3.86 4.53
N VAL A 89 1.36 5.18 4.63
CA VAL A 89 2.68 5.77 4.88
C VAL A 89 2.92 5.81 6.38
N SER A 90 3.93 5.09 6.85
CA SER A 90 4.30 5.05 8.28
C SER A 90 5.28 6.15 8.68
N ARG A 91 6.09 6.64 7.73
CA ARG A 91 7.00 7.78 7.98
C ARG A 91 7.17 8.69 6.78
N ARG A 92 7.66 8.16 5.65
CA ARG A 92 7.84 8.92 4.41
C ARG A 92 7.57 8.08 3.17
N CYS A 93 7.12 8.71 2.11
CA CYS A 93 6.95 8.09 0.81
C CYS A 93 7.24 9.13 -0.27
N ASP A 94 8.49 9.11 -0.75
CA ASP A 94 9.00 10.10 -1.68
C ASP A 94 9.21 9.49 -3.08
N SER A 95 9.13 10.35 -4.11
CA SER A 95 9.47 9.99 -5.49
C SER A 95 8.70 8.75 -5.97
N ALA A 96 9.38 7.72 -6.45
CA ALA A 96 8.75 6.49 -6.94
C ALA A 96 7.87 5.77 -5.90
N CYS A 97 8.11 5.95 -4.59
CA CYS A 97 7.26 5.34 -3.55
C CYS A 97 5.79 5.73 -3.71
N VAL A 98 5.52 6.94 -4.18
CA VAL A 98 4.17 7.45 -4.36
C VAL A 98 3.36 6.57 -5.32
N PHE A 99 3.98 5.97 -6.34
CA PHE A 99 3.30 5.01 -7.20
C PHE A 99 2.92 3.73 -6.45
N VAL A 100 3.75 3.24 -5.52
CA VAL A 100 3.38 2.08 -4.67
C VAL A 100 2.17 2.41 -3.79
N LEU A 101 2.17 3.59 -3.15
CA LEU A 101 1.06 4.07 -2.32
C LEU A 101 -0.26 4.09 -3.10
N MET A 102 -0.20 4.62 -4.33
CA MET A 102 -1.36 4.77 -5.20
C MET A 102 -1.95 3.43 -5.67
N GLY A 103 -1.18 2.34 -5.59
CA GLY A 103 -1.67 0.98 -5.86
C GLY A 103 -2.70 0.47 -4.85
N GLY A 104 -2.72 1.01 -3.64
CA GLY A 104 -3.65 0.58 -2.59
C GLY A 104 -5.12 0.83 -2.94
N ILE A 105 -5.98 -0.16 -2.67
CA ILE A 105 -7.44 0.03 -2.71
C ILE A 105 -7.93 0.83 -1.50
N VAL A 106 -7.19 0.77 -0.40
CA VAL A 106 -7.25 1.70 0.72
C VAL A 106 -5.87 2.32 0.79
N ARG A 107 -5.79 3.65 0.73
CA ARG A 107 -4.51 4.35 0.76
C ARG A 107 -4.60 5.59 1.62
N ALA A 108 -3.66 5.73 2.55
CA ALA A 108 -3.61 6.89 3.43
C ALA A 108 -2.20 7.28 3.84
N ALA A 109 -1.98 8.59 3.94
CA ALA A 109 -0.77 9.22 4.41
C ALA A 109 -1.09 10.44 5.27
N THR A 110 -0.13 10.87 6.09
CA THR A 110 -0.24 12.11 6.86
C THR A 110 0.31 13.29 6.06
N PRO A 111 -0.14 14.54 6.32
CA PRO A 111 0.41 15.72 5.68
C PRO A 111 1.94 15.78 5.81
N GLY A 112 2.64 16.11 4.73
CA GLY A 112 4.10 16.21 4.69
C GLY A 112 4.85 14.87 4.60
N SER A 113 4.18 13.71 4.75
CA SER A 113 4.85 12.41 4.62
C SER A 113 5.01 11.94 3.18
N VAL A 114 4.34 12.58 2.22
CA VAL A 114 4.42 12.24 0.79
C VAL A 114 5.13 13.35 0.03
N GLY A 115 6.17 13.01 -0.73
CA GLY A 115 6.94 13.95 -1.53
C GLY A 115 6.96 13.57 -3.01
N VAL A 116 6.64 14.53 -3.88
CA VAL A 116 6.59 14.34 -5.32
C VAL A 116 7.58 15.25 -6.03
N HIS A 117 8.11 14.79 -7.16
CA HIS A 117 8.93 15.59 -8.06
C HIS A 117 8.85 15.06 -9.51
N ALA A 118 9.40 15.78 -10.49
CA ALA A 118 9.40 15.31 -11.88
C ALA A 118 10.32 14.10 -12.05
N SER A 119 9.91 13.14 -12.87
CA SER A 119 10.71 11.96 -13.16
C SER A 119 12.03 12.32 -13.86
N ARG A 120 13.07 11.56 -13.57
CA ARG A 120 14.38 11.63 -14.21
C ARG A 120 14.80 10.25 -14.69
N LEU A 121 15.65 10.21 -15.71
CA LEU A 121 16.21 8.95 -16.19
C LEU A 121 17.43 8.59 -15.33
N THR A 122 17.40 7.41 -14.74
CA THR A 122 18.50 6.89 -13.93
C THR A 122 18.80 5.45 -14.31
N MET A 123 20.08 5.09 -14.31
CA MET A 123 20.50 3.70 -14.28
C MET A 123 20.64 3.27 -12.82
N MET A 124 20.08 2.12 -12.50
CA MET A 124 20.10 1.55 -11.16
C MET A 124 20.56 0.10 -11.22
N THR A 125 21.32 -0.32 -10.21
CA THR A 125 21.59 -1.74 -9.96
C THR A 125 20.31 -2.46 -9.50
N ARG A 126 20.31 -3.80 -9.50
CA ARG A 126 19.14 -4.60 -9.09
C ARG A 126 18.73 -4.38 -7.63
N ASP A 127 19.68 -4.04 -6.76
CA ASP A 127 19.50 -3.68 -5.35
C ASP A 127 19.13 -2.20 -5.14
N GLY A 128 19.01 -1.42 -6.23
CA GLY A 128 18.47 -0.06 -6.19
C GLY A 128 19.50 1.06 -6.04
N LYS A 129 20.80 0.78 -6.20
CA LYS A 129 21.83 1.83 -6.20
C LYS A 129 21.82 2.57 -7.53
N VAL A 130 21.60 3.88 -7.49
CA VAL A 130 21.74 4.74 -8.69
C VAL A 130 23.22 4.77 -9.10
N THR A 131 23.51 4.33 -10.32
CA THR A 131 24.87 4.32 -10.88
C THR A 131 25.12 5.51 -11.80
N GLN A 132 24.07 6.00 -12.46
CA GLN A 132 24.16 7.13 -13.38
C GLN A 132 22.82 7.85 -13.48
N GLU A 133 22.87 9.18 -13.50
CA GLU A 133 21.76 10.02 -13.95
C GLU A 133 21.96 10.35 -15.43
N ILE A 134 20.89 10.21 -16.21
CA ILE A 134 20.89 10.45 -17.65
C ILE A 134 20.14 11.74 -17.92
N ASP A 135 20.84 12.70 -18.51
CA ASP A 135 20.23 13.93 -19.00
C ASP A 135 19.30 13.62 -20.19
N ALA A 136 18.00 13.84 -19.96
CA ALA A 136 16.96 13.56 -20.94
C ALA A 136 17.03 14.51 -22.15
N SER A 137 17.66 15.68 -22.01
CA SER A 137 17.77 16.67 -23.09
C SER A 137 18.90 16.35 -24.08
N ARG A 138 19.85 15.47 -23.72
CA ARG A 138 21.05 15.22 -24.53
C ARG A 138 20.80 14.47 -25.83
N ASN A 139 19.75 13.64 -25.93
CA ASN A 139 19.37 13.02 -27.20
C ASN A 139 17.88 12.70 -27.28
N LEU A 140 17.38 12.55 -28.51
CA LEU A 140 15.97 12.26 -28.81
C LEU A 140 15.47 10.94 -28.18
N GLY A 141 16.31 9.90 -28.14
CA GLY A 141 15.96 8.63 -27.50
C GLY A 141 15.76 8.76 -25.98
N HIS A 142 16.50 9.63 -25.31
CA HIS A 142 16.35 9.89 -23.88
C HIS A 142 15.07 10.68 -23.61
N ALA A 143 14.83 11.74 -24.38
CA ALA A 143 13.59 12.49 -24.33
C ALA A 143 12.37 11.58 -24.57
N TYR A 144 12.46 10.67 -25.55
CA TYR A 144 11.43 9.67 -25.83
C TYR A 144 11.19 8.70 -24.66
N ARG A 145 12.26 8.18 -24.04
CA ARG A 145 12.14 7.30 -22.86
C ARG A 145 11.45 7.98 -21.69
N LEU A 146 11.82 9.23 -21.38
CA LEU A 146 11.18 9.98 -20.29
C LEU A 146 9.69 10.26 -20.60
N THR A 147 9.39 10.63 -21.84
CA THR A 147 8.01 10.86 -22.29
C THR A 147 7.16 9.58 -22.25
N SER A 148 7.76 8.45 -22.63
CA SER A 148 7.12 7.13 -22.56
C SER A 148 6.82 6.75 -21.11
N PHE A 149 7.77 6.98 -20.20
CA PHE A 149 7.55 6.78 -18.77
C PHE A 149 6.38 7.63 -18.24
N ASN A 150 6.33 8.92 -18.58
CA ASN A 150 5.24 9.81 -18.15
C ASN A 150 3.87 9.35 -18.69
N THR A 151 3.84 8.80 -19.90
CA THR A 151 2.65 8.20 -20.49
C THR A 151 2.22 6.95 -19.71
N GLU A 152 3.15 6.06 -19.39
CA GLU A 152 2.89 4.86 -18.57
C GLU A 152 2.37 5.27 -17.18
N ALA A 153 2.99 6.27 -16.55
CA ALA A 153 2.58 6.79 -15.26
C ALA A 153 1.15 7.33 -15.29
N ARG A 154 0.76 8.06 -16.34
CA ARG A 154 -0.62 8.55 -16.52
C ARG A 154 -1.62 7.40 -16.61
N GLN A 155 -1.32 6.39 -17.42
CA GLN A 155 -2.17 5.21 -17.58
C GLN A 155 -2.28 4.42 -16.27
N TYR A 156 -1.17 4.27 -15.55
CA TYR A 156 -1.13 3.63 -14.24
C TYR A 156 -2.06 4.34 -13.24
N LEU A 157 -1.94 5.67 -13.11
CA LEU A 157 -2.77 6.46 -12.20
C LEU A 157 -4.27 6.32 -12.51
N GLN A 158 -4.63 6.37 -13.80
CA GLN A 158 -6.01 6.16 -14.24
C GLN A 158 -6.50 4.76 -13.85
N ALA A 159 -5.70 3.71 -14.08
CA ALA A 159 -6.03 2.34 -13.69
C ALA A 159 -6.16 2.18 -12.16
N MET A 160 -5.47 3.01 -11.37
CA MET A 160 -5.59 3.06 -9.92
C MET A 160 -6.77 3.93 -9.43
N GLY A 161 -7.61 4.44 -10.34
CA GLY A 161 -8.77 5.26 -10.00
C GLY A 161 -8.38 6.63 -9.45
N ILE A 162 -7.25 7.18 -9.89
CA ILE A 162 -6.79 8.52 -9.53
C ILE A 162 -7.10 9.43 -10.72
N GLY A 163 -8.11 10.29 -10.52
CA GLY A 163 -8.74 11.05 -11.58
C GLY A 163 -7.78 12.00 -12.27
N HIS A 164 -7.27 13.02 -11.58
CA HIS A 164 -6.50 14.09 -12.26
C HIS A 164 -5.48 14.80 -11.35
N GLY A 165 -4.47 15.40 -11.99
CA GLY A 165 -3.66 16.48 -11.44
C GLY A 165 -2.37 16.07 -10.73
N ILE A 166 -2.29 14.88 -10.10
CA ILE A 166 -1.09 14.54 -9.33
C ILE A 166 0.16 14.41 -10.19
N LEU A 167 0.03 13.85 -11.40
CA LEU A 167 1.15 13.75 -12.34
C LEU A 167 1.58 15.14 -12.82
N ASP A 168 0.63 16.04 -13.04
CA ASP A 168 0.95 17.40 -13.50
C ASP A 168 1.66 18.17 -12.37
N VAL A 169 1.26 17.96 -11.11
CA VAL A 169 1.97 18.47 -9.92
C VAL A 169 3.38 17.90 -9.82
N MET A 170 3.57 16.59 -10.05
CA MET A 170 4.88 15.95 -10.10
C MET A 170 5.76 16.63 -11.15
N LEU A 171 5.27 16.73 -12.39
CA LEU A 171 6.02 17.27 -13.54
C LEU A 171 6.34 18.76 -13.41
N ALA A 172 5.56 19.52 -12.64
CA ALA A 172 5.83 20.93 -12.36
C ALA A 172 7.02 21.17 -11.41
N GLN A 173 7.50 20.13 -10.71
CA GLN A 173 8.63 20.28 -9.77
C GLN A 173 9.96 19.92 -10.44
N PRO A 174 11.07 20.59 -10.07
CA PRO A 174 12.40 20.14 -10.47
C PRO A 174 12.69 18.70 -10.00
N ALA A 175 13.38 17.91 -10.83
CA ALA A 175 13.68 16.51 -10.51
C ALA A 175 14.53 16.31 -9.23
N ASN A 176 15.20 17.36 -8.75
CA ASN A 176 16.02 17.35 -7.54
C ASN A 176 15.35 18.01 -6.33
N ARG A 177 14.08 18.42 -6.43
CA ARG A 177 13.36 19.09 -5.34
C ARG A 177 12.01 18.42 -5.08
N LEU A 178 11.82 17.96 -3.84
CA LEU A 178 10.55 17.40 -3.40
C LEU A 178 9.55 18.52 -3.09
N TYR A 179 8.36 18.39 -3.65
CA TYR A 179 7.16 19.05 -3.15
C TYR A 179 6.44 18.12 -2.18
N LYS A 180 6.39 18.52 -0.90
CA LYS A 180 5.71 17.75 0.15
C LYS A 180 4.22 18.07 0.14
N LEU A 181 3.39 17.04 -0.03
CA LEU A 181 1.94 17.19 -0.15
C LEU A 181 1.31 17.60 1.19
N SER A 182 0.49 18.64 1.15
CA SER A 182 -0.35 19.07 2.28
C SER A 182 -1.55 18.14 2.47
N ALA A 183 -2.31 18.33 3.56
CA ALA A 183 -3.59 17.65 3.77
C ALA A 183 -4.56 17.90 2.59
N THR A 184 -4.58 19.14 2.09
CA THR A 184 -5.41 19.54 0.96
C THR A 184 -4.99 18.81 -0.31
N ASP A 185 -3.68 18.69 -0.56
CA ASP A 185 -3.17 18.01 -1.76
C ASP A 185 -3.49 16.52 -1.73
N LEU A 186 -3.29 15.85 -0.57
CA LEU A 186 -3.59 14.42 -0.41
C LEU A 186 -5.04 14.09 -0.76
N ASN A 187 -5.98 14.98 -0.41
CA ASN A 187 -7.39 14.82 -0.71
C ASN A 187 -7.72 15.26 -2.15
N ARG A 188 -7.27 16.46 -2.56
CA ARG A 188 -7.55 17.05 -3.89
C ARG A 188 -7.12 16.13 -5.01
N TYR A 189 -5.96 15.49 -4.85
CA TYR A 189 -5.38 14.62 -5.86
C TYR A 189 -5.64 13.14 -5.60
N GLN A 190 -6.53 12.81 -4.66
CA GLN A 190 -6.96 11.44 -4.34
C GLN A 190 -5.79 10.47 -4.03
N VAL A 191 -4.71 11.02 -3.46
CA VAL A 191 -3.58 10.23 -2.92
C VAL A 191 -4.07 9.46 -1.70
N ASN A 192 -4.84 10.12 -0.83
CA ASN A 192 -5.65 9.44 0.17
C ASN A 192 -7.00 9.06 -0.45
N GLY A 193 -7.46 7.84 -0.17
CA GLY A 193 -8.74 7.38 -0.70
C GLY A 193 -9.03 5.91 -0.46
N ILE A 194 -10.28 5.54 -0.68
CA ILE A 194 -10.76 4.16 -0.65
C ILE A 194 -11.47 3.90 -1.96
N ASP A 195 -11.22 2.75 -2.57
CA ASP A 195 -11.95 2.28 -3.73
C ASP A 195 -13.46 2.23 -3.41
N PRO A 196 -14.33 2.94 -4.15
CA PRO A 196 -15.74 3.05 -3.78
C PRO A 196 -16.51 1.73 -3.83
N ALA A 197 -16.14 0.80 -4.72
CA ALA A 197 -16.76 -0.50 -4.79
C ALA A 197 -16.34 -1.37 -3.60
N TYR A 198 -15.04 -1.33 -3.25
CA TYR A 198 -14.53 -1.97 -2.04
C TYR A 198 -15.22 -1.45 -0.77
N LEU A 199 -15.33 -0.13 -0.60
CA LEU A 199 -15.86 0.48 0.62
C LEU A 199 -17.26 -0.03 0.97
N ARG A 200 -18.18 -0.04 0.00
CA ARG A 200 -19.56 -0.45 0.22
C ARG A 200 -19.65 -1.92 0.61
N GLN A 201 -18.98 -2.79 -0.15
CA GLN A 201 -18.97 -4.23 0.16
C GLN A 201 -18.35 -4.50 1.53
N ARG A 202 -17.22 -3.83 1.82
CA ARG A 202 -16.47 -4.05 3.06
C ARG A 202 -17.29 -3.73 4.31
N ILE A 203 -18.05 -2.64 4.30
CA ILE A 203 -18.90 -2.27 5.43
C ILE A 203 -19.99 -3.32 5.64
N ALA A 204 -20.67 -3.76 4.57
CA ALA A 204 -21.71 -4.77 4.66
C ALA A 204 -21.17 -6.08 5.27
N ASP A 205 -20.04 -6.58 4.75
CA ASP A 205 -19.41 -7.81 5.24
C ASP A 205 -19.03 -7.73 6.72
N LEU A 206 -18.47 -6.59 7.16
CA LEU A 206 -18.04 -6.41 8.55
C LEU A 206 -19.22 -6.28 9.51
N VAL A 207 -20.32 -5.66 9.08
CA VAL A 207 -21.54 -5.57 9.89
C VAL A 207 -22.22 -6.93 9.99
N GLU A 208 -22.33 -7.67 8.88
CA GLU A 208 -22.93 -9.00 8.84
C GLU A 208 -22.20 -10.01 9.75
N ARG A 209 -20.85 -9.96 9.77
CA ARG A 209 -20.03 -10.78 10.67
C ARG A 209 -20.02 -10.32 12.13
N GLY A 210 -20.57 -9.14 12.43
CA GLY A 210 -20.54 -8.55 13.77
C GLY A 210 -19.17 -8.00 14.19
N ASP A 211 -18.26 -7.74 13.24
CA ASP A 211 -16.93 -7.19 13.51
C ASP A 211 -16.99 -5.73 14.01
N ILE A 212 -17.96 -4.97 13.48
CA ILE A 212 -18.27 -3.57 13.80
C ILE A 212 -19.79 -3.33 13.87
N PRO A 213 -20.27 -2.30 14.61
CA PRO A 213 -21.67 -1.89 14.54
C PRO A 213 -22.02 -1.26 13.19
N ALA A 214 -23.32 -1.15 12.90
CA ALA A 214 -23.82 -0.38 11.76
C ALA A 214 -23.23 1.05 11.78
N ILE A 215 -22.68 1.47 10.64
CA ILE A 215 -21.90 2.70 10.55
C ILE A 215 -22.09 3.36 9.20
N ASP A 216 -22.16 4.69 9.20
CA ASP A 216 -22.21 5.47 7.96
C ASP A 216 -20.89 5.33 7.16
N PRO A 217 -20.94 5.17 5.81
CA PRO A 217 -19.75 5.02 4.98
C PRO A 217 -18.73 6.14 5.12
N SER A 218 -19.15 7.39 5.32
CA SER A 218 -18.23 8.51 5.49
C SER A 218 -17.47 8.41 6.82
N THR A 219 -18.12 7.91 7.88
CA THR A 219 -17.47 7.69 9.16
C THR A 219 -16.48 6.52 9.11
N PHE A 220 -16.85 5.42 8.45
CA PHE A 220 -15.93 4.29 8.24
C PHE A 220 -14.71 4.72 7.41
N ALA A 221 -14.92 5.48 6.33
CA ALA A 221 -13.84 6.00 5.51
C ALA A 221 -12.93 6.95 6.29
N ARG A 222 -13.50 7.89 7.06
CA ARG A 222 -12.74 8.82 7.91
C ARG A 222 -11.87 8.08 8.93
N ARG A 223 -12.41 7.06 9.61
CA ARG A 223 -11.66 6.21 10.56
C ARG A 223 -10.52 5.47 9.86
N THR A 224 -10.83 4.83 8.73
CA THR A 224 -9.85 4.07 7.94
C THR A 224 -8.71 4.94 7.41
N LEU A 225 -9.00 6.14 6.91
CA LEU A 225 -7.98 7.06 6.39
C LEU A 225 -7.18 7.75 7.51
N ALA A 226 -7.66 7.72 8.75
CA ALA A 226 -6.96 8.28 9.90
C ALA A 226 -5.90 7.35 10.49
N ILE A 227 -5.83 6.08 10.06
CA ILE A 227 -4.93 5.05 10.63
C ILE A 227 -3.46 5.48 10.73
N PRO A 228 -2.82 6.04 9.68
CA PRO A 228 -1.43 6.49 9.79
C PRO A 228 -1.19 7.52 10.91
N ARG A 229 -2.18 8.38 11.17
CA ARG A 229 -2.11 9.44 12.19
C ARG A 229 -2.51 8.92 13.58
N GLN A 230 -3.61 8.17 13.66
CA GLN A 230 -4.19 7.74 14.94
C GLN A 230 -3.38 6.65 15.60
N CYS A 231 -2.82 5.71 14.82
CA CYS A 231 -2.08 4.61 15.42
C CYS A 231 -0.67 5.00 15.88
N GLY A 232 -0.11 6.12 15.43
CA GLY A 232 1.16 6.66 15.93
C GLY A 232 2.23 5.58 16.13
N ASP A 233 2.70 5.44 17.38
CA ASP A 233 3.73 4.45 17.74
C ASP A 233 3.28 2.99 17.65
N ALA A 234 1.97 2.70 17.70
CA ALA A 234 1.46 1.36 17.53
C ALA A 234 1.81 0.77 16.15
N ILE A 235 2.03 1.61 15.13
CA ILE A 235 2.45 1.20 13.78
C ILE A 235 3.83 0.51 13.78
N ARG A 236 4.66 0.70 14.82
CA ARG A 236 6.01 0.11 14.90
C ARG A 236 6.02 -1.42 14.96
N THR A 237 4.95 -2.06 15.43
CA THR A 237 4.81 -3.52 15.47
C THR A 237 3.56 -3.97 14.71
N ASP A 238 3.57 -5.17 14.15
CA ASP A 238 2.44 -5.69 13.37
C ASP A 238 1.22 -5.92 14.27
N HIS A 239 1.46 -6.48 15.47
CA HIS A 239 0.41 -6.64 16.48
C HIS A 239 -0.16 -5.28 16.92
N GLY A 240 0.69 -4.28 17.18
CA GLY A 240 0.26 -2.94 17.59
C GLY A 240 -0.60 -2.27 16.52
N LEU A 241 -0.15 -2.33 15.26
CA LEU A 241 -0.88 -1.82 14.10
C LEU A 241 -2.26 -2.47 13.97
N VAL A 242 -2.31 -3.80 13.98
CA VAL A 242 -3.56 -4.55 13.80
C VAL A 242 -4.55 -4.23 14.93
N ARG A 243 -4.09 -4.25 16.19
CA ARG A 243 -4.93 -3.91 17.35
C ARG A 243 -5.49 -2.49 17.24
N CYS A 244 -4.62 -1.51 16.96
CA CYS A 244 -5.05 -0.13 16.81
C CYS A 244 -6.07 0.00 15.67
N TYR A 245 -5.80 -0.59 14.51
CA TYR A 245 -6.71 -0.52 13.37
C TYR A 245 -8.10 -1.10 13.70
N GLN A 246 -8.15 -2.25 14.37
CA GLN A 246 -9.41 -2.84 14.85
C GLN A 246 -10.18 -1.90 15.79
N GLN A 247 -9.50 -1.32 16.78
CA GLN A 247 -10.10 -0.36 17.71
C GLN A 247 -10.61 0.89 16.99
N THR A 248 -9.83 1.43 16.05
CA THR A 248 -10.19 2.63 15.28
C THR A 248 -11.47 2.40 14.49
N LEU A 249 -11.59 1.24 13.81
CA LEU A 249 -12.80 0.90 13.06
C LEU A 249 -14.03 0.74 13.96
N ARG A 250 -13.86 0.13 15.14
CA ARG A 250 -14.93 0.02 16.16
C ARG A 250 -15.27 1.35 16.83
N GLY A 251 -14.40 2.36 16.73
CA GLY A 251 -14.58 3.64 17.42
C GLY A 251 -14.26 3.57 18.90
N LEU A 252 -13.39 2.64 19.29
CA LEU A 252 -12.90 2.50 20.65
C LEU A 252 -11.69 3.42 20.89
N PRO A 253 -11.46 3.87 22.13
CA PRO A 253 -10.26 4.64 22.48
C PRO A 253 -8.97 3.81 22.35
N HIS A 254 -7.84 4.52 22.20
CA HIS A 254 -6.49 3.97 22.08
C HIS A 254 -5.61 4.39 23.26
#